data_AF-A0A7C3A565-F1
#
_entry.id   AF-A0A7C3A565-F1
#
_cell.length_a   1.000
_cell.length_b   1.000
_cell.length_c   1.000
_cell.angle_alpha   90.00
_cell.angle_beta   90.00
_cell.angle_gamma   90.00
#
_symmetry.space_group_name_H-M   'P 1'
#
loop_
_entity.id
_entity.type
_entity.pdbx_description
1 polymer ?
#
loop_
_entity_poly.entity_id
_entity_poly.type
_entity_poly.pdbx_seq_one_letter_code
_entity_poly.pdbx_strand_id
1 'polypeptide(L)'
;MIHIGFDDTDSPKGGCTTYLCAVLVEKLSRFNVEFKDYPLLVRLNPNIPFRTRGNGCICLRLKVDEEDIEKVKSLVLEEVENFSDLSFPGTNPGVAYFVGQVPVKLRRFSEKALYDMISLEEARRVAEKCGVEVHAFKKGRGIIGALAAVGALLEDDSTYELIAYRTRENRGKPRRVDPGSVREMDRLTGHRTFNNIDGERILITPHGPDPVLYGIRGETPEDVLYAHTLVRVYEPIERWVIFRSNQGTDAHLRLKLKIAELRPYMSVIVEGKVTCNPTIIPGGHVIVKIGDETGEIDCAAYEPTKAFRWIVSKLIPGDVVRVYGGVRPPSSKHPKTVNIEKLEVIKLSPLIKWENPLCPNCGKRMTSAGRGKGFKCKRCGKRLLTGKRAVHFARNIKEGLYIPPPQAQRHLTRPYERLNTRNKPPIKLVPLWHFP
;
A
#
# COMPACT_ATOMS: atom_id res chain seq x y z
N MET A 1 -31.49 1.77 4.69
CA MET A 1 -30.02 1.63 4.85
C MET A 1 -29.38 2.87 4.27
N ILE A 2 -28.53 3.53 5.04
CA ILE A 2 -27.77 4.71 4.65
C ILE A 2 -26.27 4.39 4.70
N HIS A 3 -25.55 4.90 3.72
CA HIS A 3 -24.09 4.82 3.61
C HIS A 3 -23.53 6.21 3.76
N ILE A 4 -22.61 6.37 4.71
CA ILE A 4 -22.06 7.67 5.10
C ILE A 4 -20.56 7.61 4.86
N GLY A 5 -20.09 8.30 3.83
CA GLY A 5 -18.67 8.42 3.50
C GLY A 5 -18.11 9.75 3.98
N PHE A 6 -16.89 9.76 4.51
CA PHE A 6 -16.17 11.02 4.81
C PHE A 6 -14.66 10.86 4.69
N ASP A 7 -13.98 11.96 4.35
CA ASP A 7 -12.53 12.01 4.12
C ASP A 7 -11.96 13.43 4.33
N ASP A 8 -10.63 13.53 4.38
CA ASP A 8 -9.82 14.77 4.40
C ASP A 8 -10.13 15.68 5.60
N THR A 9 -10.27 15.04 6.77
CA THR A 9 -10.53 15.71 8.07
C THR A 9 -9.25 15.98 8.86
N ASP A 10 -8.14 15.33 8.52
CA ASP A 10 -6.88 15.42 9.25
C ASP A 10 -5.89 16.42 8.65
N SER A 11 -4.89 16.82 9.45
CA SER A 11 -3.79 17.68 9.04
C SER A 11 -2.45 17.15 9.61
N PRO A 12 -1.31 17.61 9.09
CA PRO A 12 -0.01 17.27 9.68
C PRO A 12 0.17 17.75 11.13
N LYS A 13 -0.65 18.71 11.58
CA LYS A 13 -0.58 19.31 12.92
C LYS A 13 -1.47 18.59 13.94
N GLY A 14 -2.44 17.80 13.48
CA GLY A 14 -3.38 17.09 14.33
C GLY A 14 -4.61 16.61 13.57
N GLY A 15 -5.55 15.99 14.27
CA GLY A 15 -6.71 15.33 13.66
C GLY A 15 -6.41 13.92 13.16
N CYS A 16 -7.45 13.15 12.89
CA CYS A 16 -7.38 11.81 12.33
C CYS A 16 -8.78 11.34 11.91
N THR A 17 -8.99 11.03 10.63
CA THR A 17 -10.28 10.58 10.11
C THR A 17 -10.81 9.34 10.85
N THR A 18 -9.93 8.42 11.26
CA THR A 18 -10.34 7.23 12.01
C THR A 18 -10.72 7.56 13.46
N TYR A 19 -10.12 8.58 14.06
CA TYR A 19 -10.50 9.04 15.41
C TYR A 19 -11.87 9.73 15.40
N LEU A 20 -12.15 10.58 14.40
CA LEU A 20 -13.48 11.13 14.19
C LEU A 20 -14.51 10.00 14.02
N CYS A 21 -14.18 8.98 13.22
CA CYS A 21 -15.03 7.79 13.11
C CYS A 21 -15.29 7.13 14.46
N ALA A 22 -14.27 7.01 15.33
CA ALA A 22 -14.45 6.41 16.64
C ALA A 22 -15.37 7.23 17.56
N VAL A 23 -15.31 8.57 17.47
CA VAL A 23 -16.26 9.47 18.16
C VAL A 23 -17.68 9.30 17.60
N LEU A 24 -17.81 9.22 16.28
CA LEU A 24 -19.10 9.01 15.62
C LEU A 24 -19.72 7.67 15.99
N VAL A 25 -18.93 6.59 16.05
CA VAL A 25 -19.39 5.27 16.50
C VAL A 25 -19.96 5.36 17.92
N GLU A 26 -19.21 5.94 18.87
CA GLU A 26 -19.69 6.12 20.26
C GLU A 26 -21.02 6.89 20.31
N LYS A 27 -21.12 8.01 19.58
CA LYS A 27 -22.31 8.86 19.59
C LYS A 27 -23.50 8.18 18.91
N LEU A 28 -23.30 7.56 17.75
CA LEU A 28 -24.33 6.87 16.98
C LEU A 28 -24.85 5.62 17.70
N SER A 29 -24.01 4.92 18.47
CA SER A 29 -24.45 3.79 19.31
C SER A 29 -25.46 4.17 20.39
N ARG A 30 -25.68 5.48 20.64
CA ARG A 30 -26.74 5.99 21.54
C ARG A 30 -28.06 6.27 20.82
N PHE A 31 -28.10 6.18 19.50
CA PHE A 31 -29.30 6.34 18.67
C PHE A 31 -29.90 4.97 18.35
N ASN A 32 -31.16 4.95 17.90
CA ASN A 32 -31.81 3.74 17.39
C ASN A 32 -31.30 3.39 15.98
N VAL A 33 -30.02 3.03 15.87
CA VAL A 33 -29.37 2.67 14.61
C VAL A 33 -28.72 1.30 14.72
N GLU A 34 -28.71 0.56 13.61
CA GLU A 34 -28.04 -0.73 13.52
C GLU A 34 -26.85 -0.62 12.55
N PHE A 35 -25.64 -0.86 13.05
CA PHE A 35 -24.46 -1.00 12.21
C PHE A 35 -24.53 -2.31 11.42
N LYS A 36 -24.51 -2.20 10.08
CA LYS A 36 -24.59 -3.36 9.17
C LYS A 36 -23.24 -3.96 8.83
N ASP A 37 -22.16 -3.27 9.18
CA ASP A 37 -20.78 -3.67 9.01
C ASP A 37 -19.91 -2.89 9.99
N TYR A 38 -18.66 -3.30 10.15
CA TYR A 38 -17.66 -2.49 10.84
C TYR A 38 -17.48 -1.18 10.04
N PRO A 39 -17.08 -0.07 10.69
CA PRO A 39 -16.61 1.09 9.97
C PRO A 39 -15.54 0.68 8.96
N LEU A 40 -15.74 1.06 7.70
CA LEU A 40 -14.81 0.72 6.65
C LEU A 40 -13.69 1.74 6.62
N LEU A 41 -12.45 1.29 6.79
CA LEU A 41 -11.25 2.09 6.56
C LEU A 41 -10.69 1.76 5.17
N VAL A 42 -10.97 2.62 4.19
CA VAL A 42 -10.63 2.39 2.79
C VAL A 42 -9.43 3.25 2.42
N ARG A 43 -8.31 2.60 2.12
CA ARG A 43 -7.11 3.25 1.60
C ARG A 43 -7.25 3.42 0.08
N LEU A 44 -7.13 4.65 -0.39
CA LEU A 44 -7.22 5.02 -1.81
C LEU A 44 -5.84 4.98 -2.47
N ASN A 45 -5.75 5.39 -3.73
CA ASN A 45 -4.52 5.40 -4.50
C ASN A 45 -3.39 6.09 -3.73
N PRO A 46 -2.35 5.37 -3.31
CA PRO A 46 -1.39 5.93 -2.38
C PRO A 46 -0.41 6.90 -3.10
N ASN A 47 -0.46 6.99 -4.43
CA ASN A 47 0.41 7.83 -5.27
C ASN A 47 -0.07 9.27 -5.45
N ILE A 48 -1.25 9.63 -4.94
CA ILE A 48 -1.80 10.99 -5.04
C ILE A 48 -0.97 11.98 -4.21
N PRO A 49 -0.50 13.10 -4.78
CA PRO A 49 0.43 14.01 -4.09
C PRO A 49 -0.24 14.84 -2.98
N PHE A 50 -1.54 15.08 -3.08
CA PHE A 50 -2.32 15.91 -2.15
C PHE A 50 -3.05 15.06 -1.10
N ARG A 51 -2.39 14.01 -0.63
CA ARG A 51 -2.94 13.07 0.35
C ARG A 51 -2.55 13.49 1.76
N THR A 52 -3.42 13.22 2.72
CA THR A 52 -3.00 13.10 4.11
C THR A 52 -2.29 11.76 4.34
N ARG A 53 -1.80 11.50 5.55
CA ARG A 53 -0.93 10.33 5.78
C ARG A 53 -1.73 9.04 5.53
N GLY A 54 -1.32 8.31 4.48
CA GLY A 54 -1.91 7.03 4.11
C GLY A 54 -3.19 7.11 3.28
N ASN A 55 -3.67 8.30 2.86
CA ASN A 55 -4.78 8.47 1.91
C ASN A 55 -6.02 7.58 2.19
N GLY A 56 -6.57 7.67 3.40
CA GLY A 56 -7.65 6.78 3.85
C GLY A 56 -8.95 7.53 4.12
N CYS A 57 -10.06 7.03 3.60
CA CYS A 57 -11.41 7.50 3.84
C CYS A 57 -12.23 6.49 4.66
N ILE A 58 -13.35 6.94 5.23
CA ILE A 58 -14.23 6.12 6.07
C ILE A 58 -15.61 5.96 5.44
N CYS A 59 -16.20 4.77 5.59
CA CYS A 59 -17.62 4.54 5.35
C CYS A 59 -18.31 3.90 6.56
N LEU A 60 -19.44 4.47 7.00
CA LEU A 60 -20.38 3.85 7.92
C LEU A 60 -21.60 3.34 7.15
N ARG A 61 -22.01 2.09 7.41
CA ARG A 61 -23.19 1.47 6.80
C ARG A 61 -24.21 1.18 7.88
N LEU A 62 -25.29 1.96 7.88
CA LEU A 62 -26.29 1.95 8.96
C LEU A 62 -27.66 1.57 8.42
N LYS A 63 -28.42 0.81 9.21
CA LYS A 63 -29.88 0.79 9.10
C LYS A 63 -30.43 1.77 10.13
N VAL A 64 -31.20 2.73 9.63
CA VAL A 64 -31.76 3.86 10.37
C VAL A 64 -33.20 3.97 9.90
N ASP A 65 -34.11 4.24 10.82
CA ASP A 65 -35.50 4.53 10.51
C ASP A 65 -35.60 5.90 9.82
N GLU A 66 -36.58 6.07 8.92
CA GLU A 66 -36.64 7.23 8.03
C GLU A 66 -36.70 8.57 8.79
N GLU A 67 -37.37 8.59 9.93
CA GLU A 67 -37.50 9.75 10.82
C GLU A 67 -36.20 10.19 11.50
N ASP A 68 -35.21 9.30 11.62
CA ASP A 68 -33.92 9.56 12.27
C ASP A 68 -32.79 9.84 11.27
N ILE A 69 -33.02 9.67 9.96
CA ILE A 69 -32.01 9.87 8.91
C ILE A 69 -31.40 11.28 8.99
N GLU A 70 -32.23 12.32 9.09
CA GLU A 70 -31.76 13.70 9.12
C GLU A 70 -31.01 14.03 10.42
N LYS A 71 -31.40 13.42 11.55
CA LYS A 71 -30.65 13.55 12.81
C LYS A 71 -29.25 12.94 12.69
N VAL A 72 -29.15 11.76 12.09
CA VAL A 72 -27.87 11.07 11.85
C VAL A 72 -26.98 11.88 10.90
N LYS A 73 -27.53 12.40 9.80
CA LYS A 73 -26.78 13.28 8.88
C LYS A 73 -26.28 14.54 9.58
N SER A 74 -27.14 15.19 10.35
CA SER A 74 -26.80 16.43 11.06
C SER A 74 -25.68 16.20 12.07
N LEU A 75 -25.77 15.12 12.87
CA LEU A 75 -24.72 14.73 13.80
C LEU A 75 -23.39 14.52 13.09
N VAL A 76 -23.39 13.79 11.96
CA VAL A 76 -22.15 13.54 11.21
C VAL A 76 -21.53 14.84 10.68
N LEU A 77 -22.35 15.75 10.13
CA LEU A 77 -21.85 17.05 9.67
C LEU A 77 -21.25 17.88 10.80
N GLU A 78 -21.93 17.95 11.95
CA GLU A 78 -21.47 18.66 13.14
C GLU A 78 -20.11 18.11 13.62
N GLU A 79 -19.98 16.79 13.72
CA GLU A 79 -18.73 16.18 14.18
C GLU A 79 -17.60 16.34 13.15
N VAL A 80 -17.90 16.26 11.86
CA VAL A 80 -16.90 16.53 10.81
C VAL A 80 -16.40 17.97 10.94
N GLU A 81 -17.29 18.94 11.14
CA GLU A 81 -16.89 20.34 11.36
C GLU A 81 -16.05 20.52 12.63
N ASN A 82 -16.49 19.92 13.75
CA ASN A 82 -15.85 20.03 15.05
C ASN A 82 -14.45 19.39 15.12
N PHE A 83 -14.22 18.28 14.42
CA PHE A 83 -12.97 17.52 14.48
C PHE A 83 -12.03 17.76 13.29
N SER A 84 -12.48 18.48 12.26
CA SER A 84 -11.62 18.84 11.13
C SER A 84 -10.75 20.05 11.45
N ASP A 85 -9.49 20.02 11.04
CA ASP A 85 -8.61 21.19 11.10
C ASP A 85 -8.94 22.16 9.96
N LEU A 86 -10.07 22.85 10.07
CA LEU A 86 -10.52 23.84 9.09
C LEU A 86 -9.61 25.08 9.04
N SER A 87 -8.66 25.24 9.96
CA SER A 87 -7.63 26.29 9.86
C SER A 87 -6.52 25.92 8.85
N PHE A 88 -6.25 24.63 8.65
CA PHE A 88 -5.16 24.19 7.78
C PHE A 88 -5.55 24.27 6.30
N PRO A 89 -4.78 24.96 5.43
CA PRO A 89 -5.15 25.11 4.00
C PRO A 89 -5.30 23.79 3.23
N GLY A 90 -4.59 22.74 3.66
CA GLY A 90 -4.59 21.43 3.01
C GLY A 90 -5.79 20.54 3.33
N THR A 91 -6.49 20.80 4.45
CA THR A 91 -7.61 19.98 4.94
C THR A 91 -8.90 20.49 4.31
N ASN A 92 -9.51 19.71 3.42
CA ASN A 92 -10.72 20.06 2.67
C ASN A 92 -11.79 18.96 2.81
N PRO A 93 -12.42 18.84 4.00
CA PRO A 93 -13.30 17.73 4.31
C PRO A 93 -14.45 17.59 3.31
N GLY A 94 -14.89 16.35 3.11
CA GLY A 94 -16.08 16.05 2.35
C GLY A 94 -16.86 14.93 2.99
N VAL A 95 -18.19 15.03 2.90
CA VAL A 95 -19.13 14.03 3.39
C VAL A 95 -20.08 13.64 2.27
N ALA A 96 -20.43 12.37 2.18
CA ALA A 96 -21.33 11.81 1.19
C ALA A 96 -22.37 10.92 1.87
N TYR A 97 -23.65 11.18 1.60
CA TYR A 97 -24.77 10.37 2.07
C TYR A 97 -25.46 9.70 0.89
N PHE A 98 -25.64 8.38 0.99
CA PHE A 98 -26.38 7.63 -0.01
C PHE A 98 -27.34 6.65 0.65
N VAL A 99 -28.61 6.68 0.28
CA VAL A 99 -29.66 5.80 0.81
C VAL A 99 -30.00 4.72 -0.22
N GLY A 100 -30.04 3.46 0.21
CA GLY A 100 -30.40 2.33 -0.63
C GLY A 100 -29.22 1.44 -1.05
N GLN A 101 -29.35 0.74 -2.17
CA GLN A 101 -28.33 -0.19 -2.66
C GLN A 101 -27.26 0.54 -3.48
N VAL A 102 -25.99 0.32 -3.16
CA VAL A 102 -24.87 1.03 -3.82
C VAL A 102 -24.83 0.74 -5.34
N PRO A 103 -25.01 1.76 -6.21
CA PRO A 103 -25.02 1.59 -7.64
C PRO A 103 -23.67 1.10 -8.17
N VAL A 104 -23.68 0.33 -9.26
CA VAL A 104 -22.46 -0.16 -9.93
C VAL A 104 -21.52 1.00 -10.32
N LYS A 105 -22.09 2.16 -10.65
CA LYS A 105 -21.32 3.35 -11.00
C LYS A 105 -20.49 3.90 -9.84
N LEU A 106 -21.02 3.90 -8.61
CA LEU A 106 -20.25 4.28 -7.42
C LEU A 106 -19.18 3.23 -7.09
N ARG A 107 -19.47 1.95 -7.30
CA ARG A 107 -18.47 0.88 -7.15
C ARG A 107 -17.30 1.08 -8.10
N ARG A 108 -17.56 1.30 -9.39
CA ARG A 108 -16.52 1.58 -10.40
C ARG A 108 -15.73 2.85 -10.08
N PHE A 109 -16.39 3.88 -9.55
CA PHE A 109 -15.72 5.09 -9.09
C PHE A 109 -14.75 4.80 -7.93
N SER A 110 -15.20 4.03 -6.93
CA SER A 110 -14.35 3.58 -5.82
C SER A 110 -13.16 2.76 -6.30
N GLU A 111 -13.38 1.83 -7.23
CA GLU A 111 -12.30 1.04 -7.83
C GLU A 111 -11.28 1.93 -8.55
N LYS A 112 -11.75 2.89 -9.35
CA LYS A 112 -10.88 3.85 -10.04
C LYS A 112 -10.06 4.67 -9.05
N ALA A 113 -10.64 5.05 -7.90
CA ALA A 113 -9.95 5.83 -6.88
C ALA A 113 -8.79 5.07 -6.21
N LEU A 114 -8.71 3.74 -6.36
CA LEU A 114 -7.60 2.92 -5.86
C LEU A 114 -6.36 2.99 -6.74
N TYR A 115 -6.51 3.20 -8.05
CA TYR A 115 -5.39 3.10 -8.99
C TYR A 115 -5.17 4.33 -9.87
N ASP A 116 -6.08 5.30 -9.90
CA ASP A 116 -5.99 6.49 -10.76
C ASP A 116 -6.16 7.79 -9.96
N MET A 117 -5.88 8.92 -10.60
CA MET A 117 -6.17 10.24 -10.07
C MET A 117 -7.53 10.72 -10.61
N ILE A 118 -8.42 11.07 -9.68
CA ILE A 118 -9.77 11.55 -10.00
C ILE A 118 -9.85 13.06 -9.74
N SER A 119 -10.51 13.79 -10.66
CA SER A 119 -10.78 15.21 -10.48
C SER A 119 -12.04 15.43 -9.64
N LEU A 120 -12.10 16.58 -8.95
CA LEU A 120 -13.29 16.95 -8.18
C LEU A 120 -14.53 17.10 -9.07
N GLU A 121 -14.35 17.56 -10.31
CA GLU A 121 -15.43 17.67 -11.29
C GLU A 121 -16.02 16.30 -11.65
N GLU A 122 -15.16 15.31 -11.90
CA GLU A 122 -15.61 13.94 -12.15
C GLU A 122 -16.39 13.39 -10.94
N ALA A 123 -15.89 13.62 -9.72
CA ALA A 123 -16.55 13.22 -8.49
C ALA A 123 -17.95 13.83 -8.35
N ARG A 124 -18.10 15.14 -8.57
CA ARG A 124 -19.41 15.83 -8.54
C ARG A 124 -20.40 15.28 -9.57
N ARG A 125 -19.94 15.07 -10.82
CA ARG A 125 -20.77 14.47 -11.87
C ARG A 125 -21.22 13.05 -11.53
N VAL A 126 -20.39 12.27 -10.83
CA VAL A 126 -20.75 10.92 -10.39
C VAL A 126 -21.75 10.97 -9.23
N ALA A 127 -21.57 11.88 -8.26
CA ALA A 127 -22.50 12.09 -7.16
C ALA A 127 -23.90 12.42 -7.67
N GLU A 128 -24.02 13.43 -8.53
CA GLU A 128 -25.28 13.87 -9.13
C GLU A 128 -25.97 12.72 -9.88
N LYS A 129 -25.25 12.03 -10.77
CA LYS A 129 -25.80 10.92 -11.55
C LYS A 129 -26.22 9.71 -10.71
N CYS A 130 -25.71 9.58 -9.49
CA CYS A 130 -26.06 8.48 -8.59
C CYS A 130 -27.03 8.92 -7.48
N GLY A 131 -27.46 10.18 -7.44
CA GLY A 131 -28.30 10.71 -6.36
C GLY A 131 -27.61 10.71 -5.00
N VAL A 132 -26.29 10.91 -4.96
CA VAL A 132 -25.54 11.02 -3.70
C VAL A 132 -25.60 12.46 -3.22
N GLU A 133 -26.06 12.65 -1.99
CA GLU A 133 -26.01 13.93 -1.32
C GLU A 133 -24.57 14.17 -0.83
N VAL A 134 -23.97 15.31 -1.20
CA VAL A 134 -22.58 15.62 -0.86
C VAL A 134 -22.48 16.97 -0.18
N HIS A 135 -21.70 17.00 0.90
CA HIS A 135 -21.38 18.22 1.64
C HIS A 135 -19.87 18.46 1.56
N ALA A 136 -19.48 19.66 1.15
CA ALA A 136 -18.09 20.07 1.02
C ALA A 136 -17.77 21.16 2.04
N PHE A 137 -16.69 20.96 2.77
CA PHE A 137 -16.03 22.01 3.52
C PHE A 137 -14.89 22.59 2.67
N LYS A 138 -14.78 23.92 2.62
CA LYS A 138 -13.81 24.66 1.78
C LYS A 138 -13.87 24.23 0.31
N LYS A 139 -12.74 23.79 -0.27
CA LYS A 139 -12.64 23.36 -1.68
C LYS A 139 -13.25 21.98 -1.92
N GLY A 140 -13.65 21.25 -0.88
CA GLY A 140 -14.42 20.00 -0.99
C GLY A 140 -13.68 18.82 -1.62
N ARG A 141 -12.35 18.77 -1.53
CA ARG A 141 -11.56 17.69 -2.13
C ARG A 141 -11.91 16.32 -1.52
N GLY A 142 -12.23 16.29 -0.23
CA GLY A 142 -12.67 15.10 0.49
C GLY A 142 -13.93 14.44 -0.10
N ILE A 143 -14.70 15.13 -0.96
CA ILE A 143 -15.82 14.50 -1.69
C ILE A 143 -15.33 13.28 -2.50
N ILE A 144 -14.13 13.34 -3.08
CA ILE A 144 -13.57 12.22 -3.85
C ILE A 144 -13.46 10.98 -2.95
N GLY A 145 -12.89 11.14 -1.76
CA GLY A 145 -12.72 10.05 -0.82
C GLY A 145 -14.04 9.60 -0.20
N ALA A 146 -14.92 10.53 0.15
CA ALA A 146 -16.25 10.23 0.68
C ALA A 146 -17.09 9.38 -0.30
N LEU A 147 -17.11 9.75 -1.59
CA LEU A 147 -17.78 8.97 -2.63
C LEU A 147 -17.12 7.61 -2.85
N ALA A 148 -15.79 7.56 -2.86
CA ALA A 148 -15.05 6.32 -2.97
C ALA A 148 -15.34 5.38 -1.78
N ALA A 149 -15.49 5.93 -0.57
CA ALA A 149 -15.83 5.17 0.62
C ALA A 149 -17.23 4.55 0.52
N VAL A 150 -18.25 5.32 0.10
CA VAL A 150 -19.61 4.81 -0.13
C VAL A 150 -19.60 3.65 -1.14
N GLY A 151 -18.85 3.81 -2.23
CA GLY A 151 -18.70 2.80 -3.28
C GLY A 151 -17.89 1.56 -2.89
N ALA A 152 -17.11 1.61 -1.81
CA ALA A 152 -16.21 0.53 -1.40
C ALA A 152 -16.94 -0.55 -0.59
N LEU A 153 -17.37 -1.63 -1.24
CA LEU A 153 -18.03 -2.76 -0.56
C LEU A 153 -17.04 -3.75 0.06
N LEU A 154 -15.80 -3.78 -0.44
CA LEU A 154 -14.74 -4.70 -0.01
C LEU A 154 -15.19 -6.18 -0.04
N GLU A 155 -15.80 -6.58 -1.16
CA GLU A 155 -16.36 -7.94 -1.36
C GLU A 155 -15.28 -8.96 -1.78
N ASP A 156 -14.24 -8.52 -2.50
CA ASP A 156 -13.20 -9.40 -3.05
C ASP A 156 -12.19 -9.90 -2.00
N ASP A 157 -11.77 -9.02 -1.10
CA ASP A 157 -10.83 -9.28 -0.01
C ASP A 157 -10.92 -8.13 1.01
N SER A 158 -10.73 -8.45 2.28
CA SER A 158 -10.62 -7.45 3.34
C SER A 158 -9.80 -7.97 4.52
N THR A 159 -9.35 -7.04 5.34
CA THR A 159 -8.64 -7.29 6.59
C THR A 159 -9.27 -6.45 7.68
N TYR A 160 -8.83 -6.67 8.92
CA TYR A 160 -9.27 -5.88 10.05
C TYR A 160 -8.11 -5.07 10.61
N GLU A 161 -8.41 -3.89 11.12
CA GLU A 161 -7.45 -3.09 11.91
C GLU A 161 -8.16 -2.62 13.17
N LEU A 162 -7.68 -3.07 14.34
CA LEU A 162 -8.09 -2.49 15.61
C LEU A 162 -7.21 -1.29 15.90
N ILE A 163 -7.82 -0.12 16.05
CA ILE A 163 -7.11 1.12 16.35
C ILE A 163 -7.48 1.58 17.75
N ALA A 164 -6.48 1.66 18.63
CA ALA A 164 -6.61 2.23 19.96
C ALA A 164 -6.16 3.69 19.95
N TYR A 165 -6.86 4.55 20.70
CA TYR A 165 -6.62 6.00 20.73
C TYR A 165 -6.22 6.48 22.13
N ARG A 166 -5.40 7.55 22.15
CA ARG A 166 -4.83 8.15 23.36
C ARG A 166 -5.63 9.37 23.78
N THR A 167 -5.70 9.57 25.10
CA THR A 167 -6.26 10.78 25.69
C THR A 167 -5.51 12.02 25.22
N ARG A 168 -6.18 13.18 25.25
CA ARG A 168 -5.64 14.45 24.73
C ARG A 168 -4.32 14.83 25.41
N GLU A 169 -4.18 14.56 26.71
CA GLU A 169 -3.00 14.91 27.53
C GLU A 169 -1.73 14.15 27.12
N ASN A 170 -1.90 13.03 26.41
CA ASN A 170 -0.81 12.17 25.96
C ASN A 170 -0.43 12.42 24.47
N ARG A 171 -1.22 13.19 23.71
CA ARG A 171 -0.92 13.49 22.30
C ARG A 171 0.36 14.32 22.19
N GLY A 172 1.19 14.02 21.18
CA GLY A 172 2.51 14.63 21.01
C GLY A 172 3.62 14.10 21.93
N LYS A 173 3.29 13.33 22.97
CA LYS A 173 4.27 12.66 23.84
C LYS A 173 4.65 11.28 23.28
N PRO A 174 5.82 10.72 23.65
CA PRO A 174 6.16 9.34 23.35
C PRO A 174 5.03 8.37 23.77
N ARG A 175 4.74 7.38 22.93
CA ARG A 175 3.74 6.34 23.20
C ARG A 175 4.27 5.38 24.25
N ARG A 176 3.48 5.08 25.27
CA ARG A 176 3.87 4.20 26.39
C ARG A 176 3.32 2.79 26.18
N VAL A 177 3.80 2.12 25.14
CA VAL A 177 3.44 0.74 24.79
C VAL A 177 4.64 -0.17 25.08
N ASP A 178 4.44 -1.27 25.80
CA ASP A 178 5.50 -2.22 26.15
C ASP A 178 5.97 -3.01 24.91
N PRO A 179 7.20 -2.80 24.39
CA PRO A 179 7.69 -3.53 23.23
C PRO A 179 7.78 -5.04 23.47
N GLY A 180 8.02 -5.49 24.71
CA GLY A 180 8.05 -6.91 25.05
C GLY A 180 6.69 -7.57 24.83
N SER A 181 5.61 -6.91 25.26
CA SER A 181 4.24 -7.39 25.02
C SER A 181 3.88 -7.44 23.53
N VAL A 182 4.37 -6.50 22.71
CA VAL A 182 4.10 -6.50 21.27
C VAL A 182 4.83 -7.65 20.57
N ARG A 183 6.07 -7.95 20.97
CA ARG A 183 6.79 -9.13 20.44
C ARG A 183 6.10 -10.43 20.82
N GLU A 184 5.59 -10.53 22.05
CA GLU A 184 4.83 -11.70 22.48
C GLU A 184 3.50 -11.83 21.73
N MET A 185 2.79 -10.71 21.54
CA MET A 185 1.58 -10.65 20.71
C MET A 185 1.87 -11.15 19.29
N ASP A 186 2.91 -10.64 18.64
CA ASP A 186 3.31 -11.06 17.29
C ASP A 186 3.70 -12.55 17.24
N ARG A 187 4.41 -13.07 18.25
CA ARG A 187 4.72 -14.50 18.34
C ARG A 187 3.46 -15.38 18.41
N LEU A 188 2.44 -14.94 19.15
CA LEU A 188 1.21 -15.69 19.36
C LEU A 188 0.19 -15.54 18.23
N THR A 189 0.23 -14.42 17.51
CA THR A 189 -0.79 -14.06 16.51
C THR A 189 -0.22 -13.81 15.12
N GLY A 190 1.09 -13.91 14.87
CA GLY A 190 1.71 -13.54 13.59
C GLY A 190 1.31 -14.42 12.38
N HIS A 191 0.61 -15.53 12.60
CA HIS A 191 -0.02 -16.32 11.54
C HIS A 191 -1.38 -15.77 11.09
N ARG A 192 -1.93 -14.81 11.84
CA ARG A 192 -3.28 -14.21 11.68
C ARG A 192 -3.30 -12.69 11.84
N THR A 193 -2.16 -12.10 12.17
CA THR A 193 -1.89 -10.66 12.18
C THR A 193 -0.65 -10.41 11.35
N PHE A 194 -0.45 -9.18 10.89
CA PHE A 194 0.65 -8.88 9.98
C PHE A 194 1.17 -7.46 10.14
N ASN A 195 2.42 -7.25 9.72
CA ASN A 195 3.11 -5.97 9.80
C ASN A 195 3.14 -5.39 11.22
N ASN A 196 3.29 -6.23 12.26
CA ASN A 196 3.39 -5.77 13.64
C ASN A 196 4.81 -5.31 14.01
N ILE A 197 5.83 -6.02 13.51
CA ILE A 197 7.24 -5.81 13.79
C ILE A 197 8.11 -5.97 12.53
N ASP A 198 9.29 -5.35 12.53
CA ASP A 198 10.36 -5.58 11.53
C ASP A 198 11.72 -5.52 12.23
N GLY A 199 12.29 -6.69 12.52
CA GLY A 199 13.45 -6.81 13.40
C GLY A 199 13.13 -6.26 14.80
N GLU A 200 13.93 -5.30 15.27
CA GLU A 200 13.70 -4.63 16.56
C GLU A 200 12.63 -3.54 16.53
N ARG A 201 12.15 -3.17 15.34
CA ARG A 201 11.22 -2.05 15.17
C ARG A 201 9.78 -2.50 15.38
N ILE A 202 9.09 -1.86 16.32
CA ILE A 202 7.63 -1.97 16.46
C ILE A 202 6.95 -1.12 15.39
N LEU A 203 6.03 -1.71 14.63
CA LEU A 203 5.33 -1.07 13.51
C LEU A 203 3.89 -0.66 13.83
N ILE A 204 3.24 -1.32 14.80
CA ILE A 204 1.86 -1.00 15.18
C ILE A 204 1.69 0.39 15.78
N THR A 205 2.78 1.02 16.25
CA THR A 205 2.77 2.35 16.87
C THR A 205 3.17 3.43 15.86
N PRO A 206 2.28 4.39 15.55
CA PRO A 206 2.63 5.49 14.66
C PRO A 206 3.60 6.48 15.31
N HIS A 207 4.24 7.29 14.46
CA HIS A 207 5.14 8.37 14.86
C HIS A 207 4.46 9.72 14.68
N GLY A 208 4.53 10.59 15.68
CA GLY A 208 3.99 11.95 15.60
C GLY A 208 2.89 12.25 16.62
N PRO A 209 2.24 13.42 16.49
CA PRO A 209 1.29 13.96 17.46
C PRO A 209 -0.14 13.41 17.31
N ASP A 210 -0.35 12.46 16.40
CA ASP A 210 -1.65 11.91 16.09
C ASP A 210 -2.29 11.18 17.31
N PRO A 211 -3.63 11.05 17.34
CA PRO A 211 -4.33 10.45 18.48
C PRO A 211 -4.21 8.93 18.56
N VAL A 212 -3.64 8.25 17.56
CA VAL A 212 -3.58 6.78 17.55
C VAL A 212 -2.50 6.30 18.51
N LEU A 213 -2.85 5.45 19.47
CA LEU A 213 -1.90 4.76 20.33
C LEU A 213 -1.17 3.67 19.55
N TYR A 214 -1.94 2.74 18.98
CA TYR A 214 -1.46 1.70 18.07
C TYR A 214 -2.60 1.22 17.16
N GLY A 215 -2.23 0.59 16.05
CA GLY A 215 -3.12 -0.12 15.15
C GLY A 215 -2.63 -1.55 14.90
N ILE A 216 -3.46 -2.56 15.19
CA ILE A 216 -3.13 -3.97 14.97
C ILE A 216 -3.92 -4.49 13.77
N ARG A 217 -3.24 -5.07 12.79
CA ARG A 217 -3.86 -5.59 11.57
C ARG A 217 -3.96 -7.11 11.60
N GLY A 218 -5.07 -7.66 11.13
CA GLY A 218 -5.27 -9.10 11.10
C GLY A 218 -6.35 -9.60 10.16
N GLU A 219 -6.51 -10.91 10.17
CA GLU A 219 -7.41 -11.66 9.28
C GLU A 219 -8.88 -11.50 9.65
N THR A 220 -9.19 -11.54 10.95
CA THR A 220 -10.55 -11.53 11.49
C THR A 220 -10.69 -10.48 12.61
N PRO A 221 -11.92 -10.04 12.93
CA PRO A 221 -12.15 -9.13 14.05
C PRO A 221 -11.78 -9.77 15.40
N GLU A 222 -11.96 -11.08 15.56
CA GLU A 222 -11.56 -11.84 16.75
C GLU A 222 -10.05 -11.85 16.92
N ASP A 223 -9.29 -11.98 15.82
CA ASP A 223 -7.83 -12.02 15.87
C ASP A 223 -7.24 -10.68 16.33
N VAL A 224 -7.74 -9.56 15.80
CA VAL A 224 -7.28 -8.23 16.21
C VAL A 224 -7.73 -7.87 17.63
N LEU A 225 -8.91 -8.35 18.06
CA LEU A 225 -9.38 -8.18 19.43
C LEU A 225 -8.54 -8.99 20.41
N TYR A 226 -8.25 -10.26 20.10
CA TYR A 226 -7.36 -11.07 20.91
C TYR A 226 -5.97 -10.45 21.00
N ALA A 227 -5.40 -10.01 19.87
CA ALA A 227 -4.10 -9.33 19.85
C ALA A 227 -4.10 -8.06 20.71
N HIS A 228 -5.18 -7.27 20.69
CA HIS A 228 -5.35 -6.11 21.56
C HIS A 228 -5.26 -6.46 23.05
N THR A 229 -5.83 -7.58 23.49
CA THR A 229 -5.74 -8.01 24.91
C THR A 229 -4.32 -8.38 25.37
N LEU A 230 -3.42 -8.70 24.43
CA LEU A 230 -2.03 -9.08 24.74
C LEU A 230 -1.10 -7.86 24.87
N VAL A 231 -1.44 -6.73 24.25
CA VAL A 231 -0.59 -5.53 24.24
C VAL A 231 -0.71 -4.78 25.56
N ARG A 232 0.40 -4.65 26.29
CA ARG A 232 0.47 -3.88 27.53
C ARG A 232 0.77 -2.41 27.25
N VAL A 233 0.00 -1.55 27.90
CA VAL A 233 0.06 -0.09 27.75
C VAL A 233 0.19 0.55 29.12
N TYR A 234 1.10 1.51 29.26
CA TYR A 234 1.35 2.28 30.49
C TYR A 234 0.79 3.72 30.40
N GLU A 235 -0.27 3.89 29.62
CA GLU A 235 -1.07 5.10 29.52
C GLU A 235 -2.54 4.76 29.23
N PRO A 236 -3.50 5.64 29.58
CA PRO A 236 -4.91 5.36 29.36
C PRO A 236 -5.26 5.26 27.87
N ILE A 237 -6.02 4.22 27.52
CA ILE A 237 -6.70 4.12 26.23
C ILE A 237 -8.01 4.90 26.34
N GLU A 238 -8.18 5.93 25.52
CA GLU A 238 -9.39 6.77 25.50
C GLU A 238 -10.57 6.02 24.88
N ARG A 239 -10.33 5.40 23.71
CA ARG A 239 -11.30 4.61 22.96
C ARG A 239 -10.58 3.67 22.00
N TRP A 240 -11.27 2.67 21.47
CA TRP A 240 -10.77 1.83 20.38
C TRP A 240 -11.91 1.33 19.50
N VAL A 241 -11.62 1.07 18.22
CA VAL A 241 -12.59 0.58 17.24
C VAL A 241 -11.92 -0.43 16.31
N ILE A 242 -12.64 -1.50 15.99
CA ILE A 242 -12.28 -2.43 14.90
C ILE A 242 -12.82 -1.89 13.58
N PHE A 243 -11.92 -1.69 12.62
CA PHE A 243 -12.26 -1.32 11.25
C PHE A 243 -12.14 -2.54 10.34
N ARG A 244 -13.01 -2.63 9.35
CA ARG A 244 -12.79 -3.50 8.18
C ARG A 244 -12.12 -2.69 7.08
N SER A 245 -11.10 -3.23 6.43
CA SER A 245 -10.19 -2.45 5.60
C SER A 245 -9.73 -3.20 4.36
N ASN A 246 -9.26 -2.46 3.36
CA ASN A 246 -8.55 -3.01 2.19
C ASN A 246 -7.02 -3.03 2.36
N GLN A 247 -6.52 -2.77 3.57
CA GLN A 247 -5.09 -2.85 3.86
C GLN A 247 -4.56 -4.28 3.67
N GLY A 248 -3.33 -4.46 3.19
CA GLY A 248 -2.79 -5.81 3.00
C GLY A 248 -3.44 -6.64 1.90
N THR A 249 -4.16 -6.03 0.94
CA THR A 249 -4.91 -6.77 -0.10
C THR A 249 -4.37 -6.61 -1.53
N ASP A 250 -3.47 -5.65 -1.78
CA ASP A 250 -3.08 -5.13 -3.10
C ASP A 250 -4.23 -4.52 -3.92
N ALA A 251 -5.27 -3.98 -3.28
CA ALA A 251 -6.44 -3.43 -3.98
C ALA A 251 -6.13 -2.37 -5.05
N HIS A 252 -4.99 -1.65 -4.96
CA HIS A 252 -4.55 -0.68 -5.98
C HIS A 252 -3.80 -1.28 -7.17
N LEU A 253 -3.31 -2.52 -7.07
CA LEU A 253 -2.51 -3.17 -8.10
C LEU A 253 -3.38 -4.12 -8.93
N ARG A 254 -4.31 -3.55 -9.71
CA ARG A 254 -5.25 -4.33 -10.55
C ARG A 254 -5.00 -4.18 -12.05
N LEU A 255 -4.32 -3.10 -12.47
CA LEU A 255 -4.15 -2.78 -13.88
C LEU A 255 -2.83 -3.30 -14.43
N LYS A 256 -2.88 -4.34 -15.25
CA LYS A 256 -1.76 -4.72 -16.12
C LYS A 256 -1.80 -3.86 -17.38
N LEU A 257 -0.80 -3.00 -17.56
CA LEU A 257 -0.73 -2.02 -18.65
C LEU A 257 0.60 -2.14 -19.41
N LYS A 258 0.58 -1.69 -20.67
CA LYS A 258 1.79 -1.44 -21.46
C LYS A 258 2.44 -0.13 -21.08
N ILE A 259 3.73 0.00 -21.36
CA ILE A 259 4.53 1.17 -20.99
C ILE A 259 3.97 2.47 -21.57
N ALA A 260 3.45 2.43 -22.81
CA ALA A 260 2.84 3.60 -23.46
C ALA A 260 1.56 4.10 -22.75
N GLU A 261 0.82 3.24 -22.05
CA GLU A 261 -0.44 3.59 -21.39
C GLU A 261 -0.24 4.22 -20.00
N LEU A 262 0.99 4.22 -19.49
CA LEU A 262 1.30 4.67 -18.14
C LEU A 262 1.17 6.19 -18.01
N ARG A 263 0.22 6.63 -17.17
CA ARG A 263 0.03 8.03 -16.80
C ARG A 263 0.55 8.32 -15.39
N PRO A 264 1.01 9.54 -15.11
CA PRO A 264 1.39 9.95 -13.76
C PRO A 264 0.33 9.64 -12.71
N TYR A 265 0.79 9.30 -11.52
CA TYR A 265 0.00 8.97 -10.33
C TYR A 265 -0.83 7.68 -10.41
N MET A 266 -0.72 6.89 -11.47
CA MET A 266 -1.37 5.58 -11.53
C MET A 266 -0.65 4.53 -10.68
N SER A 267 -1.40 3.60 -10.10
CA SER A 267 -0.90 2.33 -9.57
C SER A 267 -1.00 1.26 -10.65
N VAL A 268 0.10 0.60 -10.99
CA VAL A 268 0.22 -0.21 -12.20
C VAL A 268 0.98 -1.51 -11.97
N ILE A 269 0.68 -2.48 -12.83
CA ILE A 269 1.45 -3.71 -13.04
C ILE A 269 2.01 -3.64 -14.45
N VAL A 270 3.33 -3.67 -14.58
CA VAL A 270 4.02 -3.56 -15.87
C VAL A 270 4.94 -4.75 -16.02
N GLU A 271 4.83 -5.45 -17.15
CA GLU A 271 5.68 -6.58 -17.48
C GLU A 271 6.63 -6.17 -18.61
N GLY A 272 7.91 -6.44 -18.44
CA GLY A 272 8.91 -6.03 -19.41
C GLY A 272 10.23 -6.76 -19.22
N LYS A 273 11.10 -6.59 -20.21
CA LYS A 273 12.46 -7.14 -20.20
C LYS A 273 13.43 -6.08 -19.72
N VAL A 274 14.34 -6.42 -18.83
CA VAL A 274 15.41 -5.53 -18.39
C VAL A 274 16.31 -5.21 -19.58
N THR A 275 16.49 -3.92 -19.88
CA THR A 275 17.22 -3.47 -21.08
C THR A 275 18.66 -3.06 -20.80
N CYS A 276 18.96 -2.61 -19.59
CA CYS A 276 20.31 -2.29 -19.13
C CYS A 276 20.57 -2.81 -17.71
N ASN A 277 21.86 -2.88 -17.31
CA ASN A 277 22.20 -3.22 -15.94
C ASN A 277 21.64 -2.13 -14.98
N PRO A 278 21.10 -2.51 -13.81
CA PRO A 278 20.65 -1.56 -12.81
C PRO A 278 21.77 -0.60 -12.36
N THR A 279 21.41 0.65 -12.11
CA THR A 279 22.32 1.71 -11.66
C THR A 279 22.00 2.10 -10.23
N ILE A 280 23.01 2.16 -9.37
CA ILE A 280 22.90 2.70 -8.00
C ILE A 280 23.21 4.20 -8.06
N ILE A 281 22.28 5.03 -7.58
CA ILE A 281 22.43 6.49 -7.56
C ILE A 281 22.71 7.00 -6.13
N PRO A 282 23.21 8.24 -5.94
CA PRO A 282 23.43 8.82 -4.62
C PRO A 282 22.19 8.70 -3.72
N GLY A 283 22.41 8.41 -2.44
CA GLY A 283 21.35 8.04 -1.49
C GLY A 283 21.03 6.53 -1.46
N GLY A 284 21.66 5.72 -2.31
CA GLY A 284 21.53 4.26 -2.28
C GLY A 284 20.25 3.74 -2.95
N HIS A 285 19.64 4.54 -3.83
CA HIS A 285 18.50 4.11 -4.65
C HIS A 285 18.99 3.30 -5.85
N VAL A 286 18.18 2.35 -6.30
CA VAL A 286 18.49 1.50 -7.47
C VAL A 286 17.49 1.80 -8.56
N ILE A 287 17.99 2.13 -9.75
CA ILE A 287 17.20 2.35 -10.96
C ILE A 287 17.46 1.19 -11.90
N VAL A 288 16.40 0.52 -12.36
CA VAL A 288 16.45 -0.49 -13.42
C VAL A 288 15.53 -0.04 -14.55
N LYS A 289 15.95 -0.24 -15.79
CA LYS A 289 15.12 0.06 -16.96
C LYS A 289 14.52 -1.23 -17.52
N ILE A 290 13.22 -1.21 -17.77
CA ILE A 290 12.51 -2.29 -18.44
C ILE A 290 11.88 -1.78 -19.73
N GLY A 291 11.78 -2.66 -20.72
CA GLY A 291 11.15 -2.39 -22.01
C GLY A 291 10.13 -3.45 -22.39
N ASP A 292 9.09 -3.02 -23.09
CA ASP A 292 8.10 -3.85 -23.77
C ASP A 292 8.03 -3.44 -25.25
N GLU A 293 7.06 -3.96 -26.01
CA GLU A 293 6.91 -3.61 -27.43
C GLU A 293 6.51 -2.14 -27.68
N THR A 294 6.10 -1.40 -26.65
CA THR A 294 5.60 -0.02 -26.75
C THR A 294 6.61 1.03 -26.29
N GLY A 295 7.67 0.65 -25.57
CA GLY A 295 8.72 1.56 -25.17
C GLY A 295 9.56 1.07 -23.99
N GLU A 296 10.27 1.99 -23.36
CA GLU A 296 11.06 1.73 -22.15
C GLU A 296 10.64 2.66 -21.00
N ILE A 297 10.80 2.18 -19.76
CA ILE A 297 10.55 2.99 -18.56
C ILE A 297 11.54 2.68 -17.44
N ASP A 298 11.91 3.73 -16.70
CA ASP A 298 12.70 3.60 -15.48
C ASP A 298 11.83 3.07 -14.34
N CYS A 299 12.37 2.14 -13.58
CA CYS A 299 11.76 1.57 -12.38
C CYS A 299 12.73 1.78 -11.20
N ALA A 300 12.26 2.37 -10.10
CA ALA A 300 13.08 2.77 -8.98
C ALA A 300 12.74 2.00 -7.69
N ALA A 301 13.74 1.37 -7.09
CA ALA A 301 13.71 0.88 -5.71
C ALA A 301 14.50 1.84 -4.82
N TYR A 302 13.81 2.63 -4.01
CA TYR A 302 14.44 3.66 -3.17
C TYR A 302 15.07 3.09 -1.90
N GLU A 303 16.04 3.80 -1.30
CA GLU A 303 16.66 3.46 -0.01
C GLU A 303 15.66 2.95 1.04
N PRO A 304 14.48 3.57 1.27
CA PRO A 304 13.56 3.11 2.30
C PRO A 304 13.07 1.66 2.11
N THR A 305 13.21 1.07 0.91
CA THR A 305 12.92 -0.34 0.64
C THR A 305 13.96 -1.33 1.19
N LYS A 306 15.05 -0.83 1.81
CA LYS A 306 16.08 -1.63 2.49
C LYS A 306 16.64 -2.75 1.61
N ALA A 307 16.63 -4.00 2.09
CA ALA A 307 17.22 -5.14 1.39
C ALA A 307 16.60 -5.38 0.00
N PHE A 308 15.37 -4.92 -0.23
CA PHE A 308 14.68 -5.06 -1.50
C PHE A 308 15.43 -4.44 -2.68
N ARG A 309 16.03 -3.25 -2.50
CA ARG A 309 16.81 -2.59 -3.55
C ARG A 309 18.01 -3.42 -4.03
N TRP A 310 18.59 -4.23 -3.14
CA TRP A 310 19.69 -5.14 -3.46
C TRP A 310 19.24 -6.38 -4.22
N ILE A 311 17.95 -6.71 -4.20
CA ILE A 311 17.37 -7.71 -5.09
C ILE A 311 17.25 -7.10 -6.49
N VAL A 312 16.72 -5.88 -6.59
CA VAL A 312 16.58 -5.16 -7.87
C VAL A 312 17.95 -4.95 -8.54
N SER A 313 19.00 -4.67 -7.76
CA SER A 313 20.36 -4.45 -8.30
C SER A 313 21.02 -5.72 -8.88
N LYS A 314 20.44 -6.91 -8.65
CA LYS A 314 20.95 -8.19 -9.18
C LYS A 314 20.37 -8.57 -10.54
N LEU A 315 19.40 -7.80 -11.04
CA LEU A 315 18.86 -7.98 -12.38
C LEU A 315 19.93 -7.67 -13.44
N ILE A 316 19.81 -8.28 -14.61
CA ILE A 316 20.70 -8.05 -15.76
C ILE A 316 19.87 -7.89 -17.04
N PRO A 317 20.44 -7.28 -18.10
CA PRO A 317 19.82 -7.24 -19.41
C PRO A 317 19.40 -8.63 -19.87
N GLY A 318 18.12 -8.76 -20.23
CA GLY A 318 17.58 -10.07 -20.59
C GLY A 318 16.51 -10.60 -19.65
N ASP A 319 16.57 -10.26 -18.36
CA ASP A 319 15.62 -10.77 -17.37
C ASP A 319 14.20 -10.28 -17.69
N VAL A 320 13.22 -11.18 -17.59
CA VAL A 320 11.80 -10.82 -17.74
C VAL A 320 11.21 -10.64 -16.35
N VAL A 321 10.68 -9.46 -16.10
CA VAL A 321 10.18 -9.06 -14.79
C VAL A 321 8.80 -8.44 -14.90
N ARG A 322 8.04 -8.55 -13.81
CA ARG A 322 6.80 -7.82 -13.59
C ARG A 322 6.98 -6.90 -12.40
N VAL A 323 6.85 -5.61 -12.66
CA VAL A 323 7.01 -4.52 -11.70
C VAL A 323 5.63 -4.06 -11.27
N TYR A 324 5.44 -3.93 -9.96
CA TYR A 324 4.23 -3.42 -9.35
C TYR A 324 4.58 -2.10 -8.67
N GLY A 325 3.83 -1.03 -8.92
CA GLY A 325 4.18 0.25 -8.31
C GLY A 325 3.39 1.46 -8.78
N GLY A 326 3.81 2.62 -8.28
CA GLY A 326 3.21 3.91 -8.60
C GLY A 326 3.99 4.68 -9.66
N VAL A 327 3.31 5.22 -10.67
CA VAL A 327 3.94 6.05 -11.70
C VAL A 327 4.19 7.46 -11.15
N ARG A 328 5.47 7.82 -11.01
CA ARG A 328 5.89 9.18 -10.67
C ARG A 328 5.93 10.04 -11.95
N PRO A 329 5.42 11.28 -11.91
CA PRO A 329 5.53 12.21 -13.04
C PRO A 329 7.00 12.48 -13.39
N PRO A 330 7.30 12.81 -14.66
CA PRO A 330 8.61 13.32 -15.02
C PRO A 330 8.89 14.64 -14.28
N SER A 331 10.16 14.88 -13.99
CA SER A 331 10.68 16.15 -13.48
C SER A 331 11.84 16.62 -14.34
N SER A 332 12.31 17.85 -14.13
CA SER A 332 13.46 18.42 -14.85
C SER A 332 14.73 17.56 -14.76
N LYS A 333 14.86 16.76 -13.69
CA LYS A 333 16.03 15.90 -13.43
C LYS A 333 15.82 14.42 -13.73
N HIS A 334 14.57 13.97 -13.84
CA HIS A 334 14.26 12.55 -13.91
C HIS A 334 13.07 12.27 -14.84
N PRO A 335 13.14 11.22 -15.67
CA PRO A 335 12.02 10.84 -16.53
C PRO A 335 10.85 10.28 -15.71
N LYS A 336 9.75 10.00 -16.40
CA LYS A 336 8.63 9.22 -15.87
C LYS A 336 9.16 7.89 -15.31
N THR A 337 8.86 7.57 -14.06
CA THR A 337 9.46 6.43 -13.33
C THR A 337 8.37 5.63 -12.63
N VAL A 338 8.47 4.30 -12.59
CA VAL A 338 7.65 3.46 -11.71
C VAL A 338 8.37 3.26 -10.37
N ASN A 339 7.76 3.71 -9.29
CA ASN A 339 8.25 3.48 -7.93
C ASN A 339 7.87 2.06 -7.51
N ILE A 340 8.87 1.17 -7.43
CA ILE A 340 8.65 -0.26 -7.23
C ILE A 340 8.15 -0.51 -5.80
N GLU A 341 6.98 -1.14 -5.70
CA GLU A 341 6.39 -1.67 -4.48
C GLU A 341 6.57 -3.18 -4.36
N LYS A 342 6.53 -3.90 -5.48
CA LYS A 342 6.86 -5.33 -5.57
C LYS A 342 7.53 -5.64 -6.90
N LEU A 343 8.32 -6.70 -6.92
CA LEU A 343 9.00 -7.18 -8.12
C LEU A 343 8.78 -8.69 -8.22
N GLU A 344 8.29 -9.15 -9.36
CA GLU A 344 8.24 -10.57 -9.67
C GLU A 344 9.22 -10.85 -10.80
N VAL A 345 10.19 -11.74 -10.55
CA VAL A 345 11.12 -12.21 -11.57
C VAL A 345 10.47 -13.40 -12.25
N ILE A 346 9.98 -13.20 -13.48
CA ILE A 346 9.29 -14.23 -14.26
C ILE A 346 10.30 -15.19 -14.87
N LYS A 347 11.38 -14.65 -15.44
CA LYS A 347 12.41 -15.46 -16.10
C LYS A 347 13.79 -14.83 -15.98
N LEU A 348 14.75 -15.60 -15.51
CA LEU A 348 16.14 -15.17 -15.46
C LEU A 348 16.88 -15.47 -16.75
N SER A 349 17.62 -14.47 -17.24
CA SER A 349 18.59 -14.67 -18.31
C SER A 349 19.88 -15.32 -17.78
N PRO A 350 20.50 -16.21 -18.57
CA PRO A 350 21.73 -16.88 -18.15
C PRO A 350 22.87 -15.86 -18.03
N LEU A 351 23.58 -15.90 -16.90
CA LEU A 351 24.79 -15.11 -16.72
C LEU A 351 25.97 -15.82 -17.41
N ILE A 352 26.36 -15.33 -18.58
CA ILE A 352 27.42 -15.91 -19.40
C ILE A 352 28.65 -15.00 -19.36
N LYS A 353 29.81 -15.54 -18.97
CA LYS A 353 31.11 -14.89 -19.25
C LYS A 353 31.85 -15.65 -20.34
N TRP A 354 32.42 -14.90 -21.26
CA TRP A 354 33.25 -15.43 -22.32
C TRP A 354 34.69 -15.51 -21.86
N GLU A 355 35.17 -16.72 -21.62
CA GLU A 355 36.53 -16.99 -21.19
C GLU A 355 37.37 -17.59 -22.31
N ASN A 356 38.68 -17.40 -22.25
CA ASN A 356 39.57 -18.10 -23.17
C ASN A 356 39.48 -19.63 -22.91
N PRO A 357 39.66 -20.47 -23.95
CA PRO A 357 39.65 -21.91 -23.81
C PRO A 357 40.80 -22.40 -22.91
N LEU A 358 40.62 -23.60 -22.35
CA LEU A 358 41.69 -24.33 -21.67
C LEU A 358 42.54 -25.08 -22.71
N CYS A 359 43.85 -25.16 -22.49
CA CYS A 359 44.74 -25.93 -23.35
C CYS A 359 44.44 -27.43 -23.17
N PRO A 360 44.13 -28.19 -24.25
CA PRO A 360 43.82 -29.61 -24.15
C PRO A 360 45.00 -30.44 -23.63
N ASN A 361 46.24 -29.97 -23.82
CA ASN A 361 47.43 -30.72 -23.39
C ASN A 361 47.81 -30.50 -21.91
N CYS A 362 47.53 -29.33 -21.33
CA CYS A 362 48.00 -29.02 -19.96
C CYS A 362 46.97 -28.36 -19.05
N GLY A 363 45.72 -28.21 -19.50
CA GLY A 363 44.64 -27.60 -18.74
C GLY A 363 44.77 -26.10 -18.47
N LYS A 364 45.93 -25.46 -18.74
CA LYS A 364 46.11 -24.02 -18.48
C LYS A 364 45.29 -23.15 -19.44
N ARG A 365 44.80 -22.02 -18.93
CA ARG A 365 44.08 -21.01 -19.71
C ARG A 365 44.95 -20.48 -20.85
N MET A 366 44.43 -20.49 -22.07
CA MET A 366 45.14 -19.97 -23.24
C MET A 366 45.06 -18.44 -23.33
N THR A 367 45.99 -17.82 -24.05
CA THR A 367 46.04 -16.36 -24.30
C THR A 367 45.71 -16.05 -25.76
N SER A 368 45.18 -14.86 -26.05
CA SER A 368 44.89 -14.44 -27.43
C SER A 368 46.16 -14.45 -28.30
N ALA A 369 46.06 -14.95 -29.53
CA ALA A 369 47.14 -14.95 -30.52
C ALA A 369 47.05 -13.76 -31.50
N GLY A 370 46.13 -12.83 -31.28
CA GLY A 370 45.84 -11.67 -32.14
C GLY A 370 44.46 -11.74 -32.80
N ARG A 371 43.99 -10.61 -33.36
CA ARG A 371 42.67 -10.52 -34.02
C ARG A 371 42.58 -11.58 -35.13
N GLY A 372 41.56 -12.44 -35.06
CA GLY A 372 41.32 -13.52 -36.04
C GLY A 372 42.29 -14.72 -35.97
N LYS A 373 43.28 -14.72 -35.05
CA LYS A 373 44.34 -15.75 -35.00
C LYS A 373 44.12 -16.83 -33.92
N GLY A 374 42.97 -16.80 -33.23
CA GLY A 374 42.61 -17.76 -32.19
C GLY A 374 43.41 -17.59 -30.88
N PHE A 375 43.68 -18.70 -30.19
CA PHE A 375 44.35 -18.72 -28.88
C PHE A 375 45.63 -19.55 -28.90
N LYS A 376 46.65 -19.15 -28.14
CA LYS A 376 47.92 -19.86 -27.95
C LYS A 376 48.13 -20.20 -26.48
N CYS A 377 48.58 -21.42 -26.19
CA CYS A 377 49.03 -21.81 -24.85
C CYS A 377 50.48 -21.33 -24.63
N LYS A 378 50.72 -20.52 -23.59
CA LYS A 378 52.07 -20.06 -23.23
C LYS A 378 53.00 -21.20 -22.80
N ARG A 379 52.47 -22.27 -22.21
CA ARG A 379 53.25 -23.41 -21.69
C ARG A 379 53.61 -24.43 -22.77
N CYS A 380 52.64 -24.83 -23.60
CA CYS A 380 52.79 -25.93 -24.56
C CYS A 380 52.98 -25.45 -26.01
N GLY A 381 52.87 -24.15 -26.29
CA GLY A 381 52.95 -23.59 -27.65
C GLY A 381 51.73 -23.87 -28.55
N LYS A 382 50.87 -24.85 -28.20
CA LYS A 382 49.66 -25.25 -28.95
C LYS A 382 48.78 -24.04 -29.28
N ARG A 383 48.29 -24.00 -30.52
CA ARG A 383 47.32 -23.00 -31.01
C ARG A 383 45.96 -23.66 -31.23
N LEU A 384 44.89 -22.95 -30.92
CA LEU A 384 43.51 -23.33 -31.22
C LEU A 384 42.83 -22.20 -31.99
N LEU A 385 42.27 -22.52 -33.15
CA LEU A 385 41.48 -21.61 -33.96
C LEU A 385 40.00 -21.64 -33.52
N THR A 386 39.76 -21.39 -32.23
CA THR A 386 38.42 -21.37 -31.64
C THR A 386 38.08 -19.99 -31.10
N GLY A 387 36.79 -19.74 -30.89
CA GLY A 387 36.30 -18.60 -30.11
C GLY A 387 36.47 -18.78 -28.61
N LYS A 388 36.13 -17.73 -27.85
CA LYS A 388 36.00 -17.83 -26.39
C LYS A 388 34.93 -18.87 -26.05
N ARG A 389 35.08 -19.53 -24.92
CA ARG A 389 34.08 -20.46 -24.38
C ARG A 389 33.08 -19.69 -23.52
N ALA A 390 31.79 -19.95 -23.71
CA ALA A 390 30.74 -19.50 -22.82
C ALA A 390 30.80 -20.29 -21.51
N VAL A 391 30.91 -19.59 -20.38
CA VAL A 391 30.83 -20.18 -19.04
C VAL A 391 29.58 -19.62 -18.36
N HIS A 392 28.68 -20.52 -17.96
CA HIS A 392 27.46 -20.18 -17.25
C HIS A 392 27.74 -20.06 -15.75
N PHE A 393 27.29 -18.97 -15.14
CA PHE A 393 27.38 -18.74 -13.71
C PHE A 393 25.98 -18.82 -13.08
N ALA A 394 25.91 -19.39 -11.88
CA ALA A 394 24.70 -19.33 -11.08
C ALA A 394 24.35 -17.87 -10.74
N ARG A 395 23.06 -17.53 -10.82
CA ARG A 395 22.55 -16.21 -10.42
C ARG A 395 22.33 -16.18 -8.91
N ASN A 396 22.67 -15.07 -8.26
CA ASN A 396 22.39 -14.84 -6.83
C ASN A 396 20.98 -14.26 -6.59
N ILE A 397 20.03 -14.62 -7.44
CA ILE A 397 18.61 -14.25 -7.45
C ILE A 397 17.83 -15.45 -8.01
N LYS A 398 16.60 -15.64 -7.56
CA LYS A 398 15.70 -16.71 -8.02
C LYS A 398 14.50 -16.10 -8.74
N GLU A 399 13.81 -16.91 -9.52
CA GLU A 399 12.50 -16.56 -10.06
C GLU A 399 11.47 -16.56 -8.93
N GLY A 400 10.47 -15.68 -9.02
CA GLY A 400 9.43 -15.52 -8.01
C GLY A 400 9.21 -14.09 -7.52
N LEU A 401 8.33 -13.96 -6.53
CA LEU A 401 7.87 -12.67 -5.99
C LEU A 401 8.76 -12.17 -4.85
N TYR A 402 9.18 -10.92 -5.01
CA TYR A 402 9.92 -10.15 -4.04
C TYR A 402 9.08 -8.97 -3.54
N ILE A 403 8.90 -8.89 -2.22
CA ILE A 403 8.17 -7.82 -1.52
C ILE A 403 9.16 -7.15 -0.54
N PRO A 404 9.12 -5.81 -0.40
CA PRO A 404 9.89 -5.10 0.61
C PRO A 404 9.62 -5.58 2.04
N PRO A 405 10.56 -5.35 2.97
CA PRO A 405 10.34 -5.68 4.38
C PRO A 405 9.16 -4.87 4.96
N PRO A 406 8.50 -5.38 6.02
CA PRO A 406 7.27 -4.79 6.56
C PRO A 406 7.33 -3.27 6.81
N GLN A 407 8.46 -2.73 7.30
CA GLN A 407 8.59 -1.29 7.56
C GLN A 407 8.53 -0.40 6.30
N ALA A 408 8.79 -0.99 5.14
CA ALA A 408 8.81 -0.32 3.84
C ALA A 408 7.54 -0.58 3.01
N GLN A 409 6.67 -1.48 3.48
CA GLN A 409 5.41 -1.77 2.83
C GLN A 409 4.44 -0.61 3.00
N ARG A 410 3.62 -0.39 1.97
CA ARG A 410 2.52 0.57 2.04
C ARG A 410 1.32 -0.10 2.70
N HIS A 411 0.36 0.71 3.16
CA HIS A 411 -0.88 0.22 3.76
C HIS A 411 -1.59 -0.86 2.92
N LEU A 412 -1.63 -0.70 1.60
CA LEU A 412 -2.31 -1.61 0.68
C LEU A 412 -1.46 -2.83 0.28
N THR A 413 -0.14 -2.81 0.48
CA THR A 413 0.75 -3.90 0.03
C THR A 413 0.36 -5.20 0.72
N ARG A 414 0.02 -6.24 -0.06
CA ARG A 414 -0.23 -7.59 0.47
C ARG A 414 1.08 -8.18 1.00
N PRO A 415 1.16 -8.53 2.28
CA PRO A 415 2.36 -9.12 2.85
C PRO A 415 2.47 -10.61 2.50
N TYR A 416 3.62 -11.24 2.76
CA TYR A 416 3.89 -12.63 2.37
C TYR A 416 2.93 -13.62 3.03
N GLU A 417 2.58 -13.36 4.29
CA GLU A 417 1.67 -14.12 5.15
C GLU A 417 0.27 -14.25 4.52
N ARG A 418 -0.11 -13.31 3.64
CA ARG A 418 -1.42 -13.22 3.00
C ARG A 418 -1.46 -13.59 1.52
N LEU A 419 -0.38 -14.12 0.94
CA LEU A 419 -0.36 -14.43 -0.50
C LEU A 419 -1.46 -15.44 -0.90
N ASN A 420 -1.80 -16.37 0.00
CA ASN A 420 -2.79 -17.41 -0.23
C ASN A 420 -4.09 -17.22 0.58
N THR A 421 -4.28 -16.05 1.18
CA THR A 421 -5.42 -15.76 2.07
C THR A 421 -6.25 -14.62 1.51
N ARG A 422 -7.57 -14.79 1.54
CA ARG A 422 -8.56 -13.76 1.20
C ARG A 422 -9.77 -13.91 2.11
N ASN A 423 -10.30 -12.80 2.60
CA ASN A 423 -11.45 -12.81 3.50
C ASN A 423 -12.69 -12.26 2.79
N LYS A 424 -13.83 -12.88 3.08
CA LYS A 424 -15.14 -12.38 2.67
C LYS A 424 -15.66 -11.37 3.69
N PRO A 425 -16.63 -10.52 3.33
CA PRO A 425 -17.33 -9.68 4.29
C PRO A 425 -17.92 -10.49 5.45
N PRO A 426 -17.95 -9.93 6.67
CA PRO A 426 -18.49 -10.62 7.84
C PRO A 426 -20.01 -10.77 7.72
N ILE A 427 -20.54 -11.86 8.26
CA ILE A 427 -22.00 -12.07 8.33
C ILE A 427 -22.59 -11.29 9.50
N LYS A 428 -21.84 -11.17 10.61
CA LYS A 428 -22.22 -10.46 11.83
C LYS A 428 -21.01 -9.78 12.45
N LEU A 429 -21.28 -8.72 13.20
CA LEU A 429 -20.29 -8.07 14.06
C LEU A 429 -20.03 -8.95 15.29
N VAL A 430 -18.78 -8.99 15.75
CA VAL A 430 -18.46 -9.53 17.08
C VAL A 430 -19.12 -8.66 18.15
N PRO A 431 -19.55 -9.21 19.30
CA PRO A 431 -20.27 -8.45 20.31
C PRO A 431 -19.54 -7.21 20.82
N LEU A 432 -18.21 -7.29 20.94
CA LEU A 432 -17.35 -6.21 21.42
C LEU A 432 -16.40 -5.78 20.30
N TRP A 433 -16.81 -4.79 19.51
CA TRP A 433 -16.06 -4.29 18.36
C TRP A 433 -15.63 -2.82 18.44
N HIS A 434 -16.10 -2.11 19.47
CA HIS A 434 -15.62 -0.78 19.85
C HIS A 434 -15.66 -0.61 21.37
N PHE A 435 -15.00 0.43 21.86
CA PHE A 435 -15.10 0.92 23.23
C PHE A 435 -14.83 2.43 23.26
N PRO A 436 -15.54 3.21 24.08
CA PRO A 436 -16.77 2.82 24.77
C PRO A 436 -17.89 2.46 23.78
#